data_AF-A0A090RTP9-F1
#
_entry.id   AF-A0A090RTP9-F1
#
_cell.length_a   1.000
_cell.length_b   1.000
_cell.length_c   1.000
_cell.angle_alpha   90.00
_cell.angle_beta   90.00
_cell.angle_gamma   90.00
#
_symmetry.space_group_name_H-M   'P 1'
#
loop_
_entity.id
_entity.type
_entity.pdbx_description
1 polymer ?
#
loop_
_entity_poly.entity_id
_entity_poly.type
_entity_poly.pdbx_seq_one_letter_code
_entity_poly.pdbx_strand_id
1 'polypeptide(L)'
;MSEEIFGPLLPIITYSTVDQAIAFITARPRPLALYLMSENESLQHQVSTQVHSGGMCINDCVFHLAVDDAPFGGIGESGKGAYHGKEGFLTFSHAKTVMKTDAKAHNVSLLLGPEDNEFKRAVLASLCA
;
A
#
# COMPACT_ATOMS: atom_id res chain seq x y z
N MET A 1 -10.88 5.72 25.17
CA MET A 1 -9.75 5.67 24.21
C MET A 1 -10.11 6.50 23.00
N SER A 2 -9.92 7.81 23.11
CA SER A 2 -10.28 8.82 22.10
C SER A 2 -9.07 9.42 21.39
N GLU A 3 -7.90 9.33 22.02
CA GLU A 3 -6.65 9.89 21.54
C GLU A 3 -5.50 8.88 21.73
N GLU A 4 -4.39 9.18 21.08
CA GLU A 4 -3.15 8.42 21.21
C GLU A 4 -2.49 8.72 22.56
N ILE A 5 -2.06 7.66 23.25
CA ILE A 5 -1.60 7.77 24.64
C ILE A 5 -0.21 8.41 24.73
N PHE A 6 0.73 8.03 23.84
CA PHE A 6 2.13 8.48 23.85
C PHE A 6 2.79 8.53 25.25
N GLY A 7 2.48 7.54 26.09
CA GLY A 7 2.89 7.52 27.49
C GLY A 7 2.80 6.12 28.10
N PRO A 8 3.20 5.95 29.37
CA PRO A 8 3.39 4.64 30.01
C PRO A 8 2.07 4.03 30.52
N LEU A 9 0.98 4.16 29.76
CA LEU A 9 -0.32 3.58 30.07
C LEU A 9 -0.69 2.55 29.01
N LEU A 10 -1.13 1.36 29.45
CA LEU A 10 -1.56 0.28 28.57
C LEU A 10 -2.99 -0.16 28.93
N PRO A 11 -4.04 0.46 28.33
CA PRO A 11 -5.42 0.08 28.57
C PRO A 11 -5.70 -1.32 28.03
N ILE A 12 -6.44 -2.13 28.80
CA ILE A 12 -6.88 -3.46 28.40
C ILE A 12 -8.37 -3.42 28.11
N ILE A 13 -8.75 -3.74 26.88
CA ILE A 13 -10.15 -3.87 26.46
C ILE A 13 -10.39 -5.33 26.10
N THR A 14 -11.31 -5.97 26.83
CA THR A 14 -11.68 -7.36 26.60
C THR A 14 -12.75 -7.48 25.52
N TYR A 15 -12.77 -8.61 24.83
CA TYR A 15 -13.79 -8.97 23.84
C TYR A 15 -14.20 -10.43 24.04
N SER A 16 -15.38 -10.81 23.54
CA SER A 16 -15.86 -12.20 23.60
C SER A 16 -15.62 -12.96 22.30
N THR A 17 -15.62 -12.26 21.16
CA THR A 17 -15.30 -12.83 19.85
C THR A 17 -14.30 -11.96 19.11
N VAL A 18 -13.46 -12.57 18.27
CA VAL A 18 -12.47 -11.86 17.46
C VAL A 18 -13.13 -10.79 16.59
N ASP A 19 -14.32 -11.05 16.06
CA ASP A 19 -15.05 -10.09 15.23
C ASP A 19 -15.37 -8.79 15.98
N GLN A 20 -15.61 -8.85 17.30
CA GLN A 20 -15.78 -7.65 18.12
C GLN A 20 -14.48 -6.83 18.19
N ALA A 21 -13.33 -7.50 18.31
CA ALA A 21 -12.03 -6.82 18.33
C ALA A 21 -11.72 -6.20 16.96
N ILE A 22 -11.98 -6.93 15.87
CA ILE A 22 -11.82 -6.42 14.49
C ILE A 22 -12.73 -5.20 14.28
N ALA A 23 -14.02 -5.30 14.62
CA ALA A 23 -14.97 -4.19 14.48
C ALA A 23 -14.58 -2.98 15.34
N PHE A 24 -14.03 -3.22 16.53
CA PHE A 24 -13.50 -2.16 17.37
C PHE A 24 -12.32 -1.45 16.68
N ILE A 25 -11.37 -2.19 16.10
CA ILE A 25 -10.20 -1.58 15.44
C ILE A 25 -10.63 -0.84 14.16
N THR A 26 -11.48 -1.44 13.33
CA THR A 26 -11.86 -0.89 12.01
C THR A 26 -12.81 0.30 12.09
N ALA A 27 -13.50 0.51 13.21
CA ALA A 27 -14.29 1.71 13.47
C ALA A 27 -13.45 2.96 13.79
N ARG A 28 -12.12 2.87 13.72
CA ARG A 28 -11.16 3.93 14.09
C ARG A 28 -10.20 4.25 12.95
N PRO A 29 -9.51 5.41 13.03
CA PRO A 29 -8.42 5.76 12.12
C PRO A 29 -7.40 4.61 11.97
N ARG A 30 -6.91 4.40 10.76
CA ARG A 30 -6.02 3.27 10.45
C ARG A 30 -4.69 3.42 11.20
N PRO A 31 -4.30 2.44 12.05
CA PRO A 31 -3.10 2.55 12.86
C PRO A 31 -1.82 2.39 12.04
N LEU A 32 -0.72 2.96 12.53
CA LEU A 32 0.60 2.77 11.94
C LEU A 32 1.06 1.30 12.08
N ALA A 33 0.84 0.70 13.25
CA ALA A 33 1.23 -0.67 13.55
C ALA A 33 0.07 -1.48 14.15
N LEU A 34 -0.02 -2.75 13.76
CA LEU A 34 -0.93 -3.74 14.33
C LEU A 34 -0.13 -4.91 14.90
N TYR A 35 -0.49 -5.39 16.09
CA TYR A 35 0.18 -6.51 16.74
C TYR A 35 -0.83 -7.59 17.09
N LEU A 36 -0.59 -8.82 16.64
CA LEU A 36 -1.41 -9.98 16.95
C LEU A 36 -0.57 -11.04 17.67
N MET A 37 -1.00 -11.45 18.85
CA MET A 37 -0.37 -12.55 19.60
C MET A 37 -1.23 -13.81 19.42
N SER A 38 -0.82 -14.71 18.52
CA SER A 38 -1.54 -15.96 18.25
C SER A 38 -0.69 -16.96 17.47
N GLU A 39 -0.86 -18.25 17.75
CA GLU A 39 -0.37 -19.37 16.93
C GLU A 39 -1.43 -19.89 15.93
N ASN A 40 -2.66 -19.37 15.97
CA ASN A 40 -3.73 -19.81 15.08
C ASN A 40 -3.60 -19.10 13.71
N GLU A 41 -3.16 -19.85 12.70
CA GLU A 41 -2.97 -19.33 11.34
C GLU A 41 -4.26 -18.78 10.69
N SER A 42 -5.41 -19.39 10.97
CA SER A 42 -6.70 -18.89 10.47
C SER A 42 -7.03 -17.52 11.05
N LEU A 43 -6.75 -17.33 12.34
CA LEU A 43 -6.90 -16.03 13.01
C LEU A 43 -5.91 -15.00 12.46
N GLN A 44 -4.65 -15.38 12.25
CA GLN A 44 -3.64 -14.52 11.64
C GLN A 44 -4.07 -14.06 10.25
N HIS A 45 -4.57 -14.98 9.42
CA HIS A 45 -5.07 -14.66 8.09
C HIS A 45 -6.31 -13.76 8.14
N GLN A 46 -7.26 -14.05 9.03
CA GLN A 46 -8.46 -13.24 9.21
C GLN A 46 -8.11 -11.79 9.58
N VAL A 47 -7.25 -11.60 10.58
CA VAL A 47 -6.89 -10.26 11.06
C VAL A 47 -6.08 -9.48 10.02
N SER A 48 -5.10 -10.12 9.38
CA SER A 48 -4.25 -9.47 8.36
C SER A 48 -5.02 -9.07 7.09
N THR A 49 -6.13 -9.75 6.77
CA THR A 49 -6.96 -9.41 5.61
C THR A 49 -8.09 -8.42 5.92
N GLN A 50 -8.59 -8.42 7.16
CA GLN A 50 -9.72 -7.55 7.53
C GLN A 50 -9.32 -6.22 8.18
N VAL A 51 -8.09 -6.11 8.71
CA VAL A 51 -7.63 -4.89 9.40
C VAL A 51 -6.50 -4.23 8.61
N HIS A 52 -6.73 -3.00 8.17
CA HIS A 52 -5.71 -2.19 7.51
C HIS A 52 -4.83 -1.46 8.52
N SER A 53 -3.51 -1.55 8.33
CA SER A 53 -2.49 -0.85 9.11
C SER A 53 -1.27 -0.55 8.22
N GLY A 54 -0.35 0.28 8.71
CA GLY A 54 0.93 0.53 8.02
C GLY A 54 1.83 -0.70 7.99
N GLY A 55 1.98 -1.36 9.14
CA GLY A 55 2.70 -2.63 9.30
C GLY A 55 2.08 -3.51 10.37
N MET A 56 2.39 -4.80 10.33
CA MET A 56 1.87 -5.78 11.29
C MET A 56 2.99 -6.70 11.79
N CYS A 57 2.98 -7.02 13.09
CA CYS A 57 3.73 -8.15 13.63
C CYS A 57 2.78 -9.22 14.16
N ILE A 58 3.19 -10.47 14.00
CA ILE A 58 2.58 -11.63 14.64
C ILE A 58 3.57 -12.15 15.68
N ASN A 59 3.12 -12.33 16.92
CA ASN A 59 3.92 -12.79 18.06
C ASN A 59 5.14 -11.92 18.41
N ASP A 60 5.12 -10.65 18.00
CA ASP A 60 6.14 -9.65 18.33
C ASP A 60 5.52 -8.24 18.28
N CYS A 61 6.28 -7.24 18.71
CA CYS A 61 5.93 -5.83 18.61
C CYS A 61 7.15 -5.00 18.19
N VAL A 62 6.94 -3.88 17.50
CA VAL A 62 7.98 -2.92 17.08
C VAL A 62 9.02 -3.47 16.09
N PHE A 63 9.34 -4.76 16.08
CA PHE A 63 10.53 -5.28 15.41
C PHE A 63 10.46 -5.21 13.87
N HIS A 64 9.26 -5.12 13.27
CA HIS A 64 9.14 -4.89 11.82
C HIS A 64 9.80 -3.59 11.36
N LEU A 65 10.01 -2.60 12.26
CA LEU A 65 10.74 -1.38 11.95
C LEU A 65 12.25 -1.64 11.75
N ALA A 66 12.80 -2.71 12.31
CA ALA A 66 14.22 -3.04 12.21
C ALA A 66 14.57 -3.83 10.94
N VAL A 67 13.57 -4.15 10.11
CA VAL A 67 13.79 -4.85 8.84
C VAL A 67 14.11 -3.80 7.77
N ASP A 68 15.40 -3.53 7.57
CA ASP A 68 15.91 -2.44 6.72
C ASP A 68 15.44 -2.48 5.26
N ASP A 69 15.08 -3.67 4.75
CA ASP A 69 14.62 -3.86 3.36
C ASP A 69 13.09 -3.95 3.24
N ALA A 70 12.36 -3.84 4.36
CA ALA A 70 10.90 -3.81 4.35
C ALA A 70 10.40 -2.35 4.37
N PRO A 71 9.36 -2.01 3.59
CA PRO A 71 8.79 -0.68 3.61
C PRO A 71 8.21 -0.34 4.98
N PHE A 72 8.55 0.84 5.48
CA PHE A 72 7.95 1.40 6.68
C PHE A 72 7.19 2.69 6.35
N GLY A 73 5.90 2.72 6.68
CA GLY A 73 5.02 3.83 6.37
C GLY A 73 3.59 3.61 6.86
N GLY A 74 2.83 4.70 6.94
CA GLY A 74 1.42 4.67 7.34
C GLY A 74 0.47 4.60 6.16
N ILE A 75 -0.81 4.38 6.47
CA ILE A 75 -1.91 4.40 5.51
C ILE A 75 -3.10 5.16 6.10
N GLY A 76 -3.70 6.05 5.31
CA GLY A 76 -4.84 6.85 5.76
C GLY A 76 -4.39 7.89 6.80
N GLU A 77 -4.98 7.81 8.00
CA GLU A 77 -4.72 8.76 9.08
C GLU A 77 -3.34 8.57 9.73
N SER A 78 -2.75 7.36 9.65
CA SER A 78 -1.38 7.12 10.15
C SER A 78 -0.28 7.62 9.22
N GLY A 79 -0.60 8.00 7.97
CA GLY A 79 0.37 8.54 7.03
C GLY A 79 0.12 8.13 5.57
N LYS A 80 1.03 8.56 4.70
CA LYS A 80 1.04 8.24 3.27
C LYS A 80 2.47 8.05 2.79
N GLY A 81 2.67 7.06 1.94
CA GLY A 81 3.99 6.68 1.45
C GLY A 81 4.75 5.81 2.44
N ALA A 82 5.89 5.30 2.00
CA ALA A 82 6.78 4.48 2.79
C ALA A 82 8.23 4.79 2.43
N TYR A 83 9.14 4.48 3.33
CA TYR A 83 10.58 4.52 3.11
C TYR A 83 11.21 3.23 3.66
N HIS A 84 12.53 3.23 3.89
CA HIS A 84 13.44 2.08 4.06
C HIS A 84 13.87 1.44 2.74
N GLY A 85 15.07 0.85 2.77
CA GLY A 85 15.70 0.16 1.63
C GLY A 85 15.47 0.83 0.28
N LYS A 86 14.93 0.04 -0.65
CA LYS A 86 14.60 0.45 -2.00
C LYS A 86 13.46 1.48 -2.03
N GLU A 87 12.46 1.34 -1.18
CA GLU A 87 11.29 2.22 -1.14
C GLU A 87 11.66 3.63 -0.73
N GLY A 88 12.63 3.79 0.19
CA GLY A 88 13.22 5.08 0.53
C GLY A 88 13.89 5.73 -0.67
N PHE A 89 14.71 4.98 -1.42
CA PHE A 89 15.32 5.50 -2.66
C PHE A 89 14.26 5.94 -3.67
N LEU A 90 13.22 5.13 -3.89
CA LEU A 90 12.12 5.46 -4.81
C LEU A 90 11.36 6.71 -4.34
N THR A 91 11.05 6.83 -3.05
CA THR A 91 10.33 7.97 -2.47
C THR A 91 11.07 9.29 -2.65
N PHE A 92 12.41 9.28 -2.59
CA PHE A 92 13.23 10.48 -2.80
C PHE A 92 13.76 10.63 -4.24
N SER A 93 13.28 9.80 -5.17
CA SER A 93 13.68 9.83 -6.57
C SER A 93 12.52 10.24 -7.48
N HIS A 94 12.84 10.87 -8.60
CA HIS A 94 11.89 11.10 -9.68
C HIS A 94 12.06 10.03 -10.77
N ALA A 95 11.05 9.17 -10.95
CA ALA A 95 11.05 8.16 -12.01
C ALA A 95 10.85 8.82 -13.39
N LYS A 96 11.96 9.17 -14.05
CA LYS A 96 11.95 9.81 -15.36
C LYS A 96 11.76 8.79 -16.48
N THR A 97 10.64 8.88 -17.20
CA THR A 97 10.44 8.10 -18.43
C THR A 97 11.29 8.65 -19.57
N VAL A 98 12.08 7.77 -20.21
CA VAL A 98 12.85 8.08 -21.42
C VAL A 98 12.48 7.08 -22.51
N MET A 99 11.86 7.58 -23.58
CA MET A 99 11.54 6.79 -24.77
C MET A 99 12.49 7.17 -25.90
N LYS A 100 13.02 6.17 -26.59
CA LYS A 100 13.82 6.36 -27.81
C LYS A 100 13.15 5.64 -28.96
N THR A 101 12.78 6.37 -30.01
CA THR A 101 12.32 5.81 -31.29
C THR A 101 13.41 6.00 -32.34
N ASP A 102 13.29 5.28 -33.45
CA ASP A 102 14.09 5.58 -34.63
C ASP A 102 13.81 7.01 -35.11
N ALA A 103 14.85 7.72 -35.55
CA ALA A 103 14.75 9.12 -35.97
C ALA A 103 13.99 9.29 -37.30
N LYS A 104 13.83 8.22 -38.07
CA LYS A 104 13.15 8.21 -39.38
C LYS A 104 11.77 7.55 -39.31
N ALA A 105 11.45 6.83 -38.23
CA ALA A 105 10.18 6.15 -38.04
C ALA A 105 9.53 6.58 -36.71
N HIS A 106 8.82 7.70 -36.74
CA HIS A 106 8.07 8.19 -35.59
C HIS A 106 6.72 7.46 -35.51
N ASN A 107 6.51 6.60 -34.51
CA ASN A 107 5.22 5.91 -34.34
C ASN A 107 4.03 6.88 -34.16
N VAL A 108 4.29 8.09 -33.66
CA VAL A 108 3.30 9.17 -33.57
C VAL A 108 2.81 9.62 -34.96
N SER A 109 3.64 9.58 -36.01
CA SER A 109 3.21 9.94 -37.36
C SER A 109 2.23 8.93 -37.96
N LEU A 110 2.32 7.65 -37.56
CA LEU A 110 1.34 6.63 -37.96
C LEU A 110 -0.03 6.91 -37.32
N LEU A 111 -0.05 7.39 -36.08
CA LEU A 111 -1.32 7.69 -35.40
C LEU A 111 -1.93 9.04 -35.84
N LEU A 112 -1.09 10.08 -35.97
CA LEU A 112 -1.53 11.46 -36.23
C LEU A 112 -1.45 11.85 -37.72
N GLY A 113 -0.92 10.97 -38.58
CA GLY A 113 -0.84 11.20 -40.01
C GLY A 113 -2.21 11.34 -40.67
N PRO A 114 -2.30 12.04 -41.81
CA PRO A 114 -3.55 12.22 -42.54
C PRO A 114 -4.07 10.90 -43.13
N GLU A 115 -3.16 10.02 -43.52
CA GLU A 115 -3.46 8.72 -44.12
C GLU A 115 -4.00 7.74 -43.07
N ASP A 116 -5.05 7.01 -43.44
CA ASP A 116 -5.61 5.99 -42.59
C ASP A 116 -4.83 4.68 -42.73
N ASN A 117 -4.44 4.09 -41.60
CA ASN A 117 -3.64 2.88 -41.56
C ASN A 117 -4.18 1.92 -40.51
N GLU A 118 -3.79 0.65 -40.63
CA GLU A 118 -4.29 -0.42 -39.77
C GLU A 118 -4.02 -0.15 -38.28
N PHE A 119 -2.85 0.40 -37.96
CA PHE A 119 -2.47 0.77 -36.60
C PHE A 119 -3.38 1.88 -36.04
N LYS A 120 -3.60 2.95 -36.80
CA LYS A 120 -4.50 4.05 -36.42
C LYS A 120 -5.94 3.56 -36.22
N ARG A 121 -6.45 2.71 -37.11
CA ARG A 121 -7.79 2.10 -36.97
C ARG A 121 -7.89 1.22 -35.73
N ALA A 122 -6.89 0.39 -35.45
CA ALA A 122 -6.87 -0.45 -34.26
C ALA A 122 -6.86 0.37 -32.96
N VAL A 123 -6.08 1.46 -32.90
CA VAL A 123 -6.04 2.36 -31.74
C VAL A 123 -7.36 3.12 -31.56
N LEU A 124 -7.96 3.63 -32.64
CA LEU A 124 -9.25 4.32 -32.54
C LEU A 124 -10.38 3.36 -32.13
N ALA A 125 -10.37 2.12 -32.62
CA ALA A 125 -11.34 1.10 -32.23
C ALA A 125 -11.24 0.72 -30.75
N SER A 126 -10.05 0.71 -30.16
CA SER A 126 -9.86 0.41 -28.73
C SER A 126 -10.22 1.57 -27.80
N LEU A 127 -10.26 2.80 -28.30
CA LEU A 127 -10.71 3.98 -27.55
C LEU A 127 -12.24 4.17 -27.55
N CYS A 128 -12.93 3.57 -28.51
CA CYS A 128 -14.39 3.63 -28.64
C CYS A 128 -15.13 2.44 -27.99
N ALA A 129 -14.40 1.50 -27.39
CA ALA A 129 -14.92 0.36 -26.63
C ALA A 129 -14.83 0.64 -25.12
#